data_AF-A0A2K8NTG2-F1
#
_entry.id   AF-A0A2K8NTG2-F1
#
_cell.length_a   1.000
_cell.length_b   1.000
_cell.length_c   1.000
_cell.angle_alpha   90.00
_cell.angle_beta   90.00
_cell.angle_gamma   90.00
#
_symmetry.space_group_name_H-M   'P 1'
#
loop_
_entity.id
_entity.type
_entity.pdbx_description
1 polymer ?
#
loop_
_entity_poly.entity_id
_entity_poly.type
_entity_poly.pdbx_seq_one_letter_code
_entity_poly.pdbx_strand_id
1 'polypeptide(L)'
;MNNEQIIKNKLLKNQKFNETRTPIGKSFLCQLLLVFVPGLCLWLFLGPDFQEFSFNHFHDLGSGTNGKLWLICLGYIICSMTLITITCLIRFQQVDSLTFALAISFACCSVILNGLWMFQWGAKSEVIKVVVRFVITLCLIFVGLFLGTLLTTISRNLQYKRQLKKAAILATLDDEAPEQPSVA
;
A
#
# COMPACT_ATOMS: atom_id res chain seq x y z
N MET A 1 30.25 -30.91 7.78
CA MET A 1 29.87 -29.47 7.79
C MET A 1 28.74 -29.35 8.79
N ASN A 2 28.85 -28.50 9.82
CA ASN A 2 27.95 -28.53 10.98
C ASN A 2 26.51 -28.16 10.57
N ASN A 3 25.46 -28.82 11.10
CA ASN A 3 24.06 -28.56 10.75
C ASN A 3 23.69 -27.06 10.87
N GLU A 4 24.28 -26.40 11.87
CA GLU A 4 24.15 -24.96 12.08
C GLU A 4 24.62 -24.12 10.89
N GLN A 5 25.72 -24.51 10.22
CA GLN A 5 26.22 -23.82 9.01
C GLN A 5 25.31 -24.02 7.80
N ILE A 6 24.66 -25.19 7.68
CA ILE A 6 23.72 -25.48 6.59
C ILE A 6 22.45 -24.62 6.75
N ILE A 7 21.92 -24.55 7.98
CA ILE A 7 20.76 -23.71 8.33
C ILE A 7 21.09 -22.24 8.10
N LYS A 8 22.26 -21.77 8.57
CA LYS A 8 22.72 -20.39 8.38
C LYS A 8 22.88 -20.05 6.89
N ASN A 9 23.41 -20.96 6.08
CA ASN A 9 23.53 -20.77 4.64
C ASN A 9 22.19 -20.79 3.90
N LYS A 10 21.23 -21.64 4.29
CA LYS A 10 19.85 -21.62 3.75
C LYS A 10 19.12 -20.33 4.12
N LEU A 11 19.29 -19.85 5.36
CA LEU A 11 18.76 -18.57 5.82
C LEU A 11 19.39 -17.40 5.05
N LEU A 12 20.71 -17.40 4.86
CA LEU A 12 21.43 -16.39 4.07
C LEU A 12 21.02 -16.42 2.59
N LYS A 13 20.76 -17.59 2.00
CA LYS A 13 20.25 -17.71 0.62
C LYS A 13 18.82 -17.16 0.49
N ASN A 14 17.94 -17.45 1.45
CA ASN A 14 16.59 -16.91 1.50
C ASN A 14 16.58 -15.40 1.79
N GLN A 15 17.54 -14.91 2.59
CA GLN A 15 17.81 -13.48 2.76
C GLN A 15 18.25 -12.84 1.45
N LYS A 16 19.20 -13.44 0.71
CA LYS A 16 19.63 -12.96 -0.62
C LYS A 16 18.49 -12.89 -1.64
N PHE A 17 17.55 -13.84 -1.58
CA PHE A 17 16.34 -13.78 -2.41
C PHE A 17 15.41 -12.62 -1.99
N ASN A 18 15.26 -12.36 -0.69
CA ASN A 18 14.53 -11.19 -0.18
C ASN A 18 15.26 -9.86 -0.44
N GLU A 19 16.59 -9.87 -0.56
CA GLU A 19 17.42 -8.73 -0.96
C GLU A 19 17.37 -8.46 -2.47
N THR A 20 16.86 -9.41 -3.26
CA THR A 20 16.61 -9.18 -4.68
C THR A 20 15.41 -8.25 -4.79
N ARG A 21 15.70 -6.94 -4.83
CA ARG A 21 14.71 -5.87 -4.95
C ARG A 21 13.74 -6.24 -6.08
N THR A 22 12.43 -6.20 -5.82
CA THR A 22 11.46 -6.29 -6.92
C THR A 22 11.85 -5.27 -7.98
N PRO A 23 11.82 -5.64 -9.28
CA PRO A 23 12.11 -4.70 -10.34
C PRO A 23 11.23 -3.46 -10.13
N ILE A 24 11.84 -2.28 -10.03
CA ILE A 24 11.13 -1.03 -9.72
C ILE A 24 9.92 -0.85 -10.64
N GLY A 25 10.07 -1.19 -11.93
CA GLY A 25 8.99 -1.13 -12.91
C GLY A 25 7.77 -1.99 -12.58
N LYS A 26 7.95 -3.20 -12.01
CA LYS A 26 6.82 -4.07 -11.65
C LYS A 26 6.02 -3.48 -10.48
N SER A 27 6.73 -3.01 -9.46
CA SER A 27 6.06 -2.40 -8.31
C SER A 27 5.37 -1.09 -8.70
N PHE A 28 6.03 -0.27 -9.52
CA PHE A 28 5.46 0.96 -10.05
C PHE A 28 4.18 0.70 -10.87
N LEU A 29 4.22 -0.25 -11.82
CA LEU A 29 3.05 -0.59 -12.63
C LEU A 29 1.88 -1.10 -11.79
N CYS A 30 2.17 -1.90 -10.77
CA CYS A 30 1.16 -2.41 -9.86
C CYS A 30 0.52 -1.29 -9.01
N GLN A 31 1.33 -0.34 -8.50
CA GLN A 31 0.83 0.86 -7.82
C GLN A 31 -0.02 1.73 -8.76
N LEU A 32 0.43 1.89 -9.99
CA LEU A 32 -0.27 2.66 -11.00
C LEU A 32 -1.66 2.06 -11.26
N LEU A 33 -1.73 0.75 -11.52
CA LEU A 33 -2.97 0.07 -11.89
C LEU A 33 -3.93 -0.17 -10.72
N LEU A 34 -3.42 -0.48 -9.53
CA LEU A 34 -4.26 -0.87 -8.39
C LEU A 34 -4.60 0.26 -7.43
N VAL A 35 -3.86 1.37 -7.48
CA VAL A 35 -4.05 2.49 -6.57
C VAL A 35 -4.32 3.76 -7.36
N PHE A 36 -3.35 4.22 -8.17
CA PHE A 36 -3.45 5.52 -8.83
C PHE A 36 -4.59 5.61 -9.84
N VAL A 37 -4.72 4.65 -10.76
CA VAL A 37 -5.78 4.64 -11.79
C VAL A 37 -7.17 4.58 -11.14
N PRO A 38 -7.47 3.68 -10.18
CA PRO A 38 -8.75 3.72 -9.48
C PRO A 38 -9.01 5.04 -8.76
N GLY A 39 -7.98 5.64 -8.13
CA GLY A 39 -8.09 6.96 -7.51
C GLY A 39 -8.42 8.06 -8.52
N LEU A 40 -7.81 8.04 -9.71
CA LEU A 40 -8.14 8.95 -10.80
C LEU A 40 -9.56 8.72 -11.34
N CYS A 41 -9.98 7.47 -11.52
CA CYS A 41 -11.34 7.15 -11.93
C CYS A 41 -12.36 7.71 -10.93
N LEU A 42 -12.12 7.52 -9.63
CA LEU A 42 -12.97 8.10 -8.58
C LEU A 42 -13.00 9.63 -8.65
N TRP A 43 -11.86 10.26 -8.88
CA TRP A 43 -11.80 11.71 -9.02
C TRP A 43 -12.54 12.21 -10.27
N LEU A 44 -12.41 11.53 -11.42
CA LEU A 44 -13.11 11.92 -12.65
C LEU A 44 -14.62 11.70 -12.57
N PHE A 45 -15.06 10.55 -12.03
CA PHE A 45 -16.47 10.17 -12.01
C PHE A 45 -17.25 10.72 -10.82
N LEU A 46 -16.60 10.98 -9.68
CA LEU A 46 -17.27 11.41 -8.44
C LEU A 46 -16.64 12.66 -7.82
N GLY A 47 -15.62 13.23 -8.45
CA GLY A 47 -14.99 14.45 -7.96
C GLY A 47 -15.84 15.69 -8.27
N PRO A 48 -15.90 16.66 -7.35
CA PRO A 48 -16.66 17.90 -7.55
C PRO A 48 -16.07 18.79 -8.65
N ASP A 49 -14.78 18.63 -8.98
CA ASP A 49 -14.11 19.41 -10.02
C ASP A 49 -14.69 19.19 -11.43
N PHE A 50 -15.33 18.05 -11.65
CA PHE A 50 -15.89 17.67 -12.95
C PHE A 50 -17.42 17.58 -12.93
N GLN A 51 -18.09 18.16 -11.91
CA GLN A 51 -19.55 18.07 -11.75
C GLN A 51 -20.34 18.64 -12.94
N GLU A 52 -19.74 19.54 -13.73
CA GLU A 52 -20.37 20.12 -14.93
C GLU A 52 -20.36 19.18 -16.15
N PHE A 53 -19.58 18.09 -16.12
CA PHE A 53 -19.48 17.15 -17.23
C PHE A 53 -20.47 16.00 -17.11
N SER A 54 -21.06 15.58 -18.23
CA SER A 54 -22.12 14.55 -18.26
C SER A 54 -21.70 13.14 -17.84
N PHE A 55 -20.40 12.84 -17.83
CA PHE A 55 -19.87 11.55 -17.37
C PHE A 55 -19.68 11.51 -15.85
N ASN A 56 -19.76 12.65 -15.17
CA ASN A 56 -19.55 12.74 -13.73
C ASN A 56 -20.89 12.56 -12.99
N HIS A 57 -20.85 11.73 -11.95
CA HIS A 57 -22.00 11.32 -11.14
C HIS A 57 -22.02 11.99 -9.76
N PHE A 58 -21.34 13.13 -9.60
CA PHE A 58 -21.30 13.84 -8.31
C PHE A 58 -22.68 14.30 -7.84
N HIS A 59 -23.54 14.76 -8.76
CA HIS A 59 -24.90 15.16 -8.42
C HIS A 59 -25.82 13.99 -8.03
N ASP A 60 -25.53 12.78 -8.51
CA ASP A 60 -26.27 11.55 -8.18
C ASP A 60 -26.09 11.13 -6.71
N LEU A 61 -25.06 11.67 -6.02
CA LEU A 61 -24.87 11.47 -4.59
C LEU A 61 -26.00 12.08 -3.75
N GLY A 62 -26.75 13.05 -4.29
CA GLY A 62 -27.94 13.63 -3.66
C GLY A 62 -27.65 14.32 -2.32
N SER A 63 -28.55 14.18 -1.33
CA SER A 63 -28.33 14.75 0.01
C SER A 63 -27.24 13.99 0.77
N GLY A 64 -26.43 14.73 1.54
CA GLY A 64 -25.34 14.16 2.34
C GLY A 64 -24.08 13.79 1.54
N THR A 65 -23.85 14.44 0.38
CA THR A 65 -22.70 14.22 -0.50
C THR A 65 -21.37 14.13 0.24
N ASN A 66 -21.12 15.04 1.18
CA ASN A 66 -19.88 15.06 1.96
C ASN A 66 -19.61 13.73 2.69
N GLY A 67 -20.63 13.19 3.38
CA GLY A 67 -20.49 11.95 4.14
C GLY A 67 -20.35 10.73 3.23
N LYS A 68 -21.11 10.68 2.13
CA LYS A 68 -21.02 9.59 1.14
C LYS A 68 -19.66 9.58 0.44
N LEU A 69 -19.18 10.74 0.01
CA LEU A 69 -17.88 10.86 -0.64
C LEU A 69 -16.73 10.48 0.30
N TRP A 70 -16.82 10.85 1.58
CA TRP A 70 -15.87 10.43 2.60
C TRP A 70 -15.86 8.91 2.79
N LEU A 71 -17.03 8.27 2.87
CA LEU A 71 -17.16 6.81 2.96
C LEU A 71 -16.60 6.10 1.71
N ILE A 72 -16.85 6.64 0.51
CA ILE A 72 -16.29 6.11 -0.75
C ILE A 72 -14.76 6.20 -0.73
N CYS A 73 -14.21 7.35 -0.32
CA CYS A 73 -12.77 7.54 -0.18
C CYS A 73 -12.15 6.56 0.84
N LEU A 74 -12.83 6.35 1.99
CA LEU A 74 -12.40 5.37 2.99
C LEU A 74 -12.43 3.95 2.43
N GLY A 75 -13.52 3.58 1.74
CA GLY A 75 -13.65 2.27 1.08
C GLY A 75 -12.56 2.04 0.02
N TYR A 76 -12.22 3.07 -0.75
CA TYR A 76 -11.11 3.04 -1.70
C TYR A 76 -9.75 2.82 -1.03
N ILE A 77 -9.45 3.51 0.08
CA ILE A 77 -8.21 3.29 0.84
C ILE A 77 -8.14 1.84 1.33
N ILE A 78 -9.23 1.33 1.93
CA ILE A 78 -9.28 -0.05 2.44
C ILE A 78 -9.10 -1.06 1.30
N CYS A 79 -9.78 -0.87 0.17
CA CYS A 79 -9.69 -1.73 -1.00
C CYS A 79 -8.27 -1.74 -1.58
N SER A 80 -7.69 -0.56 -1.82
CA SER A 80 -6.32 -0.41 -2.34
C SER A 80 -5.30 -1.08 -1.42
N MET A 81 -5.40 -0.85 -0.12
CA MET A 81 -4.50 -1.48 0.86
C MET A 81 -4.68 -2.99 0.92
N THR A 82 -5.90 -3.50 0.77
CA THR A 82 -6.18 -4.93 0.72
C THR A 82 -5.56 -5.57 -0.51
N LEU A 83 -5.77 -4.99 -1.69
CA LEU A 83 -5.20 -5.47 -2.94
C LEU A 83 -3.66 -5.48 -2.89
N ILE A 84 -3.04 -4.39 -2.42
CA ILE A 84 -1.58 -4.32 -2.29
C ILE A 84 -1.09 -5.33 -1.25
N THR A 85 -1.81 -5.54 -0.15
CA THR A 85 -1.47 -6.58 0.83
C THR A 85 -1.51 -7.97 0.20
N ILE A 86 -2.54 -8.29 -0.59
CA ILE A 86 -2.64 -9.57 -1.32
C ILE A 86 -1.44 -9.74 -2.26
N THR A 87 -1.09 -8.72 -3.05
CA THR A 87 0.08 -8.79 -3.95
C THR A 87 1.40 -8.98 -3.19
N CYS A 88 1.54 -8.42 -1.99
CA CYS A 88 2.68 -8.67 -1.10
C CYS A 88 2.69 -10.11 -0.58
N LEU A 89 1.52 -10.66 -0.21
CA LEU A 89 1.40 -12.03 0.32
C LEU A 89 1.80 -13.09 -0.72
N ILE A 90 1.41 -12.90 -1.99
CA ILE A 90 1.82 -13.77 -3.11
C ILE A 90 3.24 -13.49 -3.60
N ARG A 91 3.99 -12.60 -2.92
CA ARG A 91 5.38 -12.19 -3.26
C ARG A 91 5.52 -11.51 -4.64
N PHE A 92 4.45 -10.91 -5.14
CA PHE A 92 4.50 -10.12 -6.38
C PHE A 92 5.14 -8.74 -6.12
N GLN A 93 4.92 -8.18 -4.94
CA GLN A 93 5.48 -6.91 -4.48
C GLN A 93 6.22 -7.04 -3.15
N GLN A 94 7.21 -6.17 -2.95
CA GLN A 94 7.87 -5.99 -1.65
C GLN A 94 6.96 -5.19 -0.71
N VAL A 95 7.13 -5.42 0.59
CA VAL A 95 6.30 -4.84 1.67
C VAL A 95 6.30 -3.30 1.65
N ASP A 96 7.38 -2.69 1.15
CA ASP A 96 7.52 -1.22 1.04
C ASP A 96 6.47 -0.58 0.14
N SER A 97 5.88 -1.39 -0.75
CA SER A 97 4.76 -1.02 -1.61
C SER A 97 3.53 -0.57 -0.81
N LEU A 98 3.36 -1.04 0.43
CA LEU A 98 2.28 -0.59 1.30
C LEU A 98 2.41 0.90 1.66
N THR A 99 3.65 1.39 1.83
CA THR A 99 3.89 2.80 2.15
C THR A 99 3.47 3.70 0.99
N PHE A 100 3.89 3.34 -0.22
CA PHE A 100 3.54 4.08 -1.43
C PHE A 100 2.04 4.03 -1.72
N ALA A 101 1.43 2.84 -1.57
CA ALA A 101 -0.01 2.67 -1.78
C ALA A 101 -0.82 3.58 -0.85
N LEU A 102 -0.46 3.64 0.43
CA LEU A 102 -1.18 4.47 1.39
C LEU A 102 -0.98 5.97 1.10
N ALA A 103 0.24 6.39 0.78
CA ALA A 103 0.53 7.78 0.42
C ALA A 103 -0.24 8.22 -0.83
N ILE A 104 -0.26 7.41 -1.90
CA ILE A 104 -1.02 7.69 -3.12
C ILE A 104 -2.52 7.71 -2.82
N SER A 105 -3.02 6.76 -2.02
CA SER A 105 -4.44 6.72 -1.66
C SER A 105 -4.87 7.99 -0.90
N PHE A 106 -4.05 8.43 0.06
CA PHE A 106 -4.27 9.69 0.78
C PHE A 106 -4.20 10.91 -0.14
N ALA A 107 -3.27 10.93 -1.09
CA ALA A 107 -3.19 11.99 -2.09
C ALA A 107 -4.48 12.08 -2.93
N CYS A 108 -4.93 10.97 -3.49
CA CYS A 108 -6.16 10.91 -4.30
C CYS A 108 -7.38 11.33 -3.48
N CYS A 109 -7.56 10.77 -2.28
CA CYS A 109 -8.66 11.14 -1.39
C CYS A 109 -8.61 12.62 -1.00
N SER A 110 -7.41 13.15 -0.75
CA SER A 110 -7.23 14.57 -0.45
C SER A 110 -7.68 15.45 -1.61
N VAL A 111 -7.28 15.14 -2.84
CA VAL A 111 -7.69 15.92 -4.01
C VAL A 111 -9.21 15.93 -4.16
N ILE A 112 -9.85 14.76 -4.01
CA ILE A 112 -11.30 14.59 -4.12
C ILE A 112 -12.04 15.35 -3.01
N LEU A 113 -11.70 15.10 -1.75
CA LEU A 113 -12.40 15.68 -0.60
C LEU A 113 -12.16 17.19 -0.47
N ASN A 114 -10.94 17.66 -0.76
CA ASN A 114 -10.65 19.09 -0.70
C ASN A 114 -11.39 19.86 -1.79
N GLY A 115 -11.64 19.26 -2.97
CA GLY A 115 -12.43 19.93 -4.01
C GLY A 115 -13.81 20.36 -3.50
N LEU A 116 -14.41 19.52 -2.65
CA LEU A 116 -15.73 19.78 -2.06
C LEU A 116 -15.70 20.95 -1.08
N TRP A 117 -14.73 20.96 -0.17
CA TRP A 117 -14.56 22.04 0.80
C TRP A 117 -14.22 23.37 0.12
N MET A 118 -13.42 23.33 -0.94
CA MET A 118 -12.97 24.53 -1.64
C MET A 118 -14.07 25.16 -2.50
N PHE A 119 -15.02 24.34 -2.98
CA PHE A 119 -16.21 24.86 -3.63
C PHE A 119 -17.08 25.69 -2.68
N GLN A 120 -17.16 25.28 -1.41
CA GLN A 120 -17.89 26.00 -0.36
C GLN A 120 -17.08 27.16 0.23
N TRP A 121 -15.80 27.29 -0.13
CA TRP A 121 -14.94 28.32 0.42
C TRP A 121 -15.11 29.64 -0.33
N GLY A 122 -15.55 30.69 0.38
CA GLY A 122 -15.83 32.02 -0.16
C GLY A 122 -14.61 32.83 -0.64
N ALA A 123 -13.44 32.21 -0.79
CA ALA A 123 -12.27 32.86 -1.37
C ALA A 123 -12.55 33.20 -2.84
N LYS A 124 -12.36 34.48 -3.22
CA LYS A 124 -12.62 34.96 -4.60
C LYS A 124 -11.57 34.51 -5.62
N SER A 125 -10.37 34.12 -5.18
CA SER A 125 -9.27 33.75 -6.07
C SER A 125 -9.14 32.24 -6.18
N GLU A 126 -9.37 31.72 -7.38
CA GLU A 126 -9.19 30.30 -7.71
C GLU A 126 -7.73 29.84 -7.52
N VAL A 127 -6.76 30.73 -7.77
CA VAL A 127 -5.34 30.43 -7.54
C VAL A 127 -5.09 30.10 -6.07
N ILE A 128 -5.69 30.85 -5.14
CA ILE A 128 -5.53 30.60 -3.71
C ILE A 128 -6.15 29.25 -3.34
N LYS A 129 -7.32 28.90 -3.89
CA LYS A 129 -7.96 27.60 -3.65
C LYS A 129 -7.05 26.45 -4.09
N VAL A 130 -6.47 26.53 -5.29
CA VAL A 130 -5.55 25.51 -5.81
C VAL A 130 -4.30 25.37 -4.93
N VAL A 131 -3.70 26.47 -4.52
CA VAL A 131 -2.52 26.46 -3.64
C VAL A 131 -2.84 25.81 -2.30
N VAL A 132 -3.97 26.17 -1.67
CA VAL A 132 -4.36 25.57 -0.39
C VAL A 132 -4.66 24.08 -0.54
N ARG A 133 -5.35 23.66 -1.61
CA ARG A 133 -5.57 22.24 -1.92
C ARG A 133 -4.24 21.48 -2.01
N PHE A 134 -3.30 22.03 -2.76
CA PHE A 134 -1.98 21.44 -2.93
C PHE A 134 -1.26 21.27 -1.60
N VAL A 135 -1.27 22.30 -0.74
CA VAL A 135 -0.66 22.23 0.61
C VAL A 135 -1.32 21.16 1.47
N ILE A 136 -2.66 21.09 1.51
CA ILE A 136 -3.37 20.05 2.28
C ILE A 136 -3.04 18.65 1.74
N THR A 137 -2.98 18.49 0.41
CA THR A 137 -2.61 17.22 -0.22
C THR A 137 -1.19 16.80 0.13
N LEU A 138 -0.23 17.72 0.14
CA LEU A 138 1.13 17.43 0.61
C LEU A 138 1.14 16.97 2.07
N CYS A 139 0.42 17.67 2.96
CA CYS A 139 0.30 17.26 4.36
C CYS A 139 -0.26 15.83 4.50
N LEU A 140 -1.32 15.50 3.76
CA LEU A 140 -1.92 14.17 3.80
C LEU A 140 -1.03 13.08 3.17
N ILE A 141 -0.22 13.41 2.16
CA ILE A 141 0.83 12.51 1.64
C ILE A 141 1.82 12.18 2.76
N PHE A 142 2.29 13.16 3.52
CA PHE A 142 3.20 12.91 4.64
C PHE A 142 2.57 12.02 5.72
N VAL A 143 1.29 12.24 6.05
CA VAL A 143 0.55 11.37 6.97
C VAL A 143 0.46 9.94 6.41
N GLY A 144 0.13 9.79 5.13
CA GLY A 144 0.08 8.49 4.45
C GLY A 144 1.44 7.78 4.44
N LEU A 145 2.53 8.51 4.17
CA LEU A 145 3.90 7.97 4.25
C LEU A 145 4.22 7.51 5.68
N PHE A 146 3.96 8.34 6.68
CA PHE A 146 4.21 8.00 8.08
C PHE A 146 3.45 6.73 8.50
N LEU A 147 2.13 6.68 8.32
CA LEU A 147 1.32 5.50 8.63
C LEU A 147 1.74 4.28 7.80
N GLY A 148 2.10 4.50 6.54
CA GLY A 148 2.58 3.46 5.64
C GLY A 148 3.88 2.82 6.11
N THR A 149 4.83 3.62 6.59
CA THR A 149 6.09 3.11 7.16
C THR A 149 5.87 2.31 8.43
N LEU A 150 4.92 2.71 9.29
CA LEU A 150 4.54 1.94 10.48
C LEU A 150 3.97 0.56 10.09
N LEU A 151 3.03 0.53 9.14
CA LEU A 151 2.46 -0.71 8.63
C LEU A 151 3.53 -1.62 8.03
N THR A 152 4.42 -1.05 7.21
CA THR A 152 5.53 -1.77 6.57
C THR A 152 6.46 -2.39 7.62
N THR A 153 6.76 -1.66 8.69
CA THR A 153 7.59 -2.14 9.81
C THR A 153 6.93 -3.30 10.54
N ILE A 154 5.63 -3.19 10.84
CA ILE A 154 4.86 -4.26 11.47
C ILE A 154 4.84 -5.51 10.56
N SER A 155 4.55 -5.33 9.28
CA SER A 155 4.53 -6.42 8.30
C SER A 155 5.89 -7.13 8.17
N ARG A 156 6.99 -6.37 8.13
CA ARG A 156 8.36 -6.93 8.11
C ARG A 156 8.66 -7.73 9.38
N ASN A 157 8.30 -7.22 10.55
CA ASN A 157 8.50 -7.91 11.83
C ASN A 157 7.71 -9.24 11.88
N LEU A 158 6.46 -9.24 11.41
CA LEU A 158 5.66 -10.46 11.32
C LEU A 158 6.26 -11.49 10.36
N GLN A 159 6.79 -11.05 9.22
CA GLN A 159 7.48 -11.95 8.28
C GLN A 159 8.75 -12.55 8.91
N TYR A 160 9.54 -11.73 9.62
CA TYR A 160 10.74 -12.19 10.31
C TYR A 160 10.43 -13.26 11.36
N LYS A 161 9.41 -13.05 12.20
CA LYS A 161 8.95 -14.06 13.18
C LYS A 161 8.52 -15.38 12.53
N ARG A 162 7.87 -15.32 11.36
CA ARG A 162 7.47 -16.53 10.61
C ARG A 162 8.69 -17.28 10.06
N GLN A 163 9.72 -16.56 9.61
CA GLN A 163 10.96 -17.19 9.12
C GLN A 163 11.73 -17.89 10.24
N LEU A 164 11.85 -17.24 11.40
CA LEU A 164 12.49 -17.85 12.58
C LEU A 164 11.80 -19.14 13.02
N LYS A 165 10.45 -19.14 13.09
CA LYS A 165 9.69 -20.36 13.44
C LYS A 165 9.93 -21.49 12.45
N LYS A 166 9.94 -21.19 11.14
CA LYS A 166 10.22 -22.21 10.11
C LYS A 166 11.64 -22.76 10.21
N ALA A 167 12.61 -21.92 10.53
CA ALA A 167 13.99 -22.35 10.71
C ALA A 167 14.16 -23.25 11.94
N ALA A 168 13.51 -22.91 13.05
CA ALA A 168 13.53 -23.72 14.27
C ALA A 168 12.93 -25.12 14.05
N ILE A 169 11.77 -25.21 13.36
CA ILE A 169 11.13 -26.50 13.02
C ILE A 169 12.03 -27.34 12.11
N LEU A 170 12.71 -26.71 11.14
CA LEU A 170 13.60 -27.44 10.25
C LEU A 170 14.83 -27.97 11.00
N ALA A 171 15.38 -27.20 11.95
CA ALA A 171 16.50 -27.63 12.77
C ALA A 171 16.16 -28.86 13.63
N THR A 172 14.98 -28.87 14.25
CA THR A 172 14.53 -30.02 15.07
C THR A 172 14.32 -31.28 14.24
N LEU A 173 13.84 -31.15 12.99
CA LEU A 173 13.66 -32.29 12.10
C LEU A 173 14.99 -32.87 11.62
N ASP A 174 16.01 -32.03 11.42
CA ASP A 174 17.36 -32.48 11.02
C ASP A 174 18.09 -33.20 12.17
N ASP A 175 17.81 -32.85 13.44
CA ASP A 175 18.40 -33.51 14.62
C ASP A 175 17.74 -34.88 14.93
N GLU A 176 16.51 -35.12 14.46
CA GLU A 176 15.80 -36.41 14.62
C GLU A 176 16.08 -37.40 13.47
N ALA A 177 16.80 -37.00 12.42
CA ALA A 177 17.14 -37.89 11.32
C ALA A 177 18.16 -38.94 11.78
N PRO A 178 17.85 -40.24 11.77
CA PRO A 178 18.78 -41.27 12.22
C PRO A 178 20.04 -41.26 11.36
N GLU A 179 21.22 -41.34 11.99
CA GLU A 179 22.49 -41.53 11.29
C GLU A 179 22.33 -42.70 10.31
N GLN A 180 22.39 -42.41 9.01
CA GLN A 180 22.43 -43.49 8.03
C GLN A 180 23.72 -44.28 8.30
N PRO A 181 23.63 -45.60 8.54
CA PRO A 181 24.80 -46.41 8.83
C PRO A 181 25.77 -46.28 7.65
N SER A 182 27.01 -45.92 7.96
CA SER A 182 28.06 -45.81 6.95
C SER A 182 28.22 -47.17 6.27
N VAL A 183 27.76 -47.26 5.01
CA VAL A 183 28.01 -48.45 4.20
C VAL A 183 29.50 -48.44 3.87
N ALA A 184 30.24 -49.29 4.58
CA ALA A 184 31.66 -49.56 4.37
C ALA A 184 31.88 -50.41 3.12
#